data_AF-A0A3Q0EP61-F1
#
_entry.id   AF-A0A3Q0EP61-F1
#
_cell.length_a   1.000
_cell.length_b   1.000
_cell.length_c   1.000
_cell.angle_alpha   90.00
_cell.angle_beta   90.00
_cell.angle_gamma   90.00
#
_symmetry.space_group_name_H-M   'P 1'
#
loop_
_entity.id
_entity.type
_entity.pdbx_description
1 polymer ?
#
loop_
_entity_poly.entity_id
_entity_poly.type
_entity_poly.pdbx_seq_one_letter_code
_entity_poly.pdbx_strand_id
1 'polypeptide(L)'
;MKSNSQALGADIQFGALNKVQSIVTSDINLSAAIAGSQTLALQKDAQPNLASTSGHRENWGETNMADASPRTDTSTDDTEDKNQLPERGESSDRSKDKSDQKTLRRLAQNREAARKSRLRKKAYVQQLESSRLKLTQLEQELQRARQQGIFISSTGDQAQSMSGNGAMAFDVEYARWLEEHNRQTNELRAAINSHAGDIELRTIVDNFMAQFDDIFRLKGIAAKADVFHILSGMWKTPAERCFMWIGGFRSSELLKLLVSQLEPLTEQQLMGIYNLQQSSQQAEDALSQGMDALQQSLSETLANGSPNSSGSSGNVANYMGQMAMAMGKLGTLEGFLRQADNLRQQTLQQMLRILTTRQSARALLAISDYFSRLRALSSLWLARPRE
;
A
#
# COMPACT_ATOMS: atom_id res chain seq x y z
N MET A 1 49.12 -20.37 10.63
CA MET A 1 48.24 -20.13 11.79
C MET A 1 46.83 -19.88 11.25
N LYS A 2 45.85 -20.55 11.85
CA LYS A 2 44.50 -20.82 11.32
C LYS A 2 43.55 -19.61 11.44
N SER A 3 42.65 -19.50 10.47
CA SER A 3 41.42 -18.70 10.52
C SER A 3 40.43 -19.27 11.54
N ASN A 4 39.60 -18.44 12.15
CA ASN A 4 38.21 -18.83 12.42
C ASN A 4 37.28 -17.62 12.59
N SER A 5 36.32 -17.54 11.69
CA SER A 5 35.10 -16.76 11.74
C SER A 5 33.98 -17.67 12.25
N GLN A 6 33.21 -17.24 13.26
CA GLN A 6 31.99 -17.93 13.67
C GLN A 6 30.83 -16.92 13.77
N ALA A 7 29.85 -17.15 12.90
CA ALA A 7 28.52 -16.58 12.93
C ALA A 7 27.68 -17.30 14.00
N LEU A 8 26.88 -16.55 14.76
CA LEU A 8 25.86 -17.09 15.65
C LEU A 8 24.51 -17.00 14.95
N GLY A 9 24.09 -18.12 14.33
CA GLY A 9 22.71 -18.39 14.00
C GLY A 9 22.05 -19.09 15.18
N ALA A 10 20.92 -18.57 15.66
CA ALA A 10 20.08 -19.23 16.64
C ALA A 10 19.00 -20.03 15.91
N ASP A 11 19.22 -21.34 15.79
CA ASP A 11 18.20 -22.32 15.39
C ASP A 11 17.30 -22.61 16.60
N ILE A 12 16.02 -22.30 16.49
CA ILE A 12 14.99 -22.76 17.43
C ILE A 12 14.43 -24.08 16.89
N GLN A 13 14.92 -25.20 17.43
CA GLN A 13 14.33 -26.52 17.25
C GLN A 13 13.08 -26.67 18.13
N PHE A 14 11.91 -26.86 17.51
CA PHE A 14 10.71 -27.38 18.16
C PHE A 14 10.55 -28.86 17.81
N GLY A 15 10.72 -29.73 18.80
CA GLY A 15 10.51 -31.18 18.71
C GLY A 15 9.30 -31.64 19.53
N ALA A 16 8.40 -32.33 18.84
CA ALA A 16 7.34 -33.27 19.28
C ALA A 16 7.75 -34.23 20.44
N LEU A 17 6.92 -34.99 21.18
CA LEU A 17 5.48 -35.34 21.23
C LEU A 17 5.28 -36.14 22.55
N ASN A 18 4.11 -36.04 23.17
CA ASN A 18 3.42 -37.01 24.06
C ASN A 18 4.16 -38.29 24.54
N LYS A 19 4.33 -38.47 25.88
CA LYS A 19 3.87 -39.66 26.64
C LYS A 19 4.12 -39.54 28.17
N VAL A 20 3.20 -40.16 28.92
CA VAL A 20 3.28 -40.65 30.32
C VAL A 20 2.61 -39.80 31.41
N GLN A 21 1.73 -40.51 32.11
CA GLN A 21 0.81 -40.15 33.16
C GLN A 21 1.44 -40.50 34.52
N SER A 22 1.27 -39.60 35.50
CA SER A 22 1.39 -39.79 36.97
C SER A 22 2.74 -40.25 37.57
N ILE A 23 3.34 -39.41 38.42
CA ILE A 23 3.74 -39.69 39.83
C ILE A 23 4.50 -38.47 40.42
N VAL A 24 3.91 -37.87 41.47
CA VAL A 24 4.50 -37.34 42.74
C VAL A 24 5.64 -36.29 42.71
N THR A 25 5.30 -35.11 43.29
CA THR A 25 6.07 -34.09 44.05
C THR A 25 7.61 -34.05 43.92
N SER A 26 8.27 -32.90 43.73
CA SER A 26 8.44 -31.84 44.75
C SER A 26 9.06 -30.55 44.16
N ASP A 27 8.57 -29.41 44.65
CA ASP A 27 9.16 -28.08 44.87
C ASP A 27 10.36 -27.56 44.03
N ILE A 28 10.19 -26.35 43.48
CA ILE A 28 11.01 -25.15 43.79
C ILE A 28 10.20 -23.88 43.43
N ASN A 29 10.10 -22.99 44.43
CA ASN A 29 9.47 -21.67 44.41
C ASN A 29 10.14 -20.67 43.44
N LEU A 30 9.34 -19.78 42.83
CA LEU A 30 9.68 -18.35 42.80
C LEU A 30 8.41 -17.49 42.80
N SER A 31 8.39 -16.55 43.76
CA SER A 31 7.25 -15.81 44.27
C SER A 31 6.68 -14.76 43.30
N ALA A 32 5.36 -14.76 43.14
CA ALA A 32 4.59 -13.63 42.63
C ALA A 32 3.84 -12.98 43.80
N ALA A 33 4.10 -11.69 44.04
CA ALA A 33 3.36 -10.90 45.01
C ALA A 33 1.98 -10.54 44.42
N ILE A 34 0.93 -11.03 45.08
CA ILE A 34 -0.47 -10.67 44.88
C ILE A 34 -0.79 -9.49 45.78
N ALA A 35 -1.39 -8.44 45.21
CA ALA A 35 -2.44 -7.65 45.84
C ALA A 35 -3.41 -7.31 44.69
N GLY A 36 -4.69 -7.63 44.71
CA GLY A 36 -5.59 -7.89 45.82
C GLY A 36 -6.91 -7.21 45.44
N SER A 37 -7.89 -8.03 45.08
CA SER A 37 -9.16 -7.74 44.42
C SER A 37 -10.07 -6.71 45.08
N GLN A 38 -10.95 -6.09 44.29
CA GLN A 38 -12.37 -6.01 44.63
C GLN A 38 -13.29 -5.75 43.42
N THR A 39 -14.30 -6.60 43.33
CA THR A 39 -15.45 -6.66 42.42
C THR A 39 -16.52 -5.64 42.81
N LEU A 40 -17.25 -5.08 41.83
CA LEU A 40 -18.71 -4.80 41.91
C LEU A 40 -19.29 -4.35 40.56
N ALA A 41 -20.61 -4.37 40.47
CA ALA A 41 -21.44 -4.75 39.33
C ALA A 41 -22.04 -3.60 38.49
N LEU A 42 -22.42 -3.95 37.26
CA LEU A 42 -23.61 -3.55 36.45
C LEU A 42 -24.23 -2.13 36.59
N GLN A 43 -24.43 -1.42 35.45
CA GLN A 43 -25.76 -1.03 34.90
C GLN A 43 -25.71 0.17 33.90
N LYS A 44 -26.07 -0.13 32.63
CA LYS A 44 -27.04 0.49 31.70
C LYS A 44 -27.28 2.04 31.60
N ASP A 45 -27.23 2.50 30.33
CA ASP A 45 -27.88 3.64 29.63
C ASP A 45 -27.60 5.12 29.98
N ALA A 46 -27.17 5.89 28.95
CA ALA A 46 -27.86 7.07 28.37
C ALA A 46 -26.88 8.13 27.79
N GLN A 47 -27.09 8.52 26.53
CA GLN A 47 -26.63 9.81 25.99
C GLN A 47 -27.57 10.94 26.43
N PRO A 48 -27.08 12.20 26.51
CA PRO A 48 -27.44 13.18 25.47
C PRO A 48 -26.31 14.16 25.07
N ASN A 49 -26.65 14.95 24.04
CA ASN A 49 -25.85 15.81 23.15
C ASN A 49 -25.27 17.15 23.71
N LEU A 50 -24.45 17.78 22.82
CA LEU A 50 -24.05 19.21 22.65
C LEU A 50 -22.86 19.73 23.50
N ALA A 51 -21.86 20.47 22.99
CA ALA A 51 -21.65 21.17 21.73
C ALA A 51 -20.14 21.51 21.45
N SER A 52 -19.81 21.56 20.15
CA SER A 52 -18.92 22.48 19.38
C SER A 52 -17.70 23.16 20.04
N THR A 53 -16.51 23.03 19.41
CA THR A 53 -15.86 24.15 18.69
C THR A 53 -14.86 23.65 17.62
N SER A 54 -15.05 24.14 16.38
CA SER A 54 -14.08 24.56 15.33
C SER A 54 -12.73 23.83 15.17
N GLY A 55 -12.27 23.32 14.02
CA GLY A 55 -12.62 23.57 12.62
C GLY A 55 -11.44 24.16 11.84
N HIS A 56 -10.69 23.35 11.06
CA HIS A 56 -10.00 23.78 9.84
C HIS A 56 -9.70 22.55 8.96
N ARG A 57 -10.49 22.36 7.89
CA ARG A 57 -10.31 21.34 6.85
C ARG A 57 -10.39 22.06 5.52
N GLU A 58 -9.30 22.07 4.77
CA GLU A 58 -9.27 22.63 3.42
C GLU A 58 -9.89 21.63 2.45
N ASN A 59 -10.99 22.05 1.82
CA ASN A 59 -11.73 21.32 0.80
C ASN A 59 -11.44 22.00 -0.55
N TRP A 60 -10.70 21.34 -1.44
CA TRP A 60 -10.57 21.78 -2.83
C TRP A 60 -11.78 21.28 -3.61
N GLY A 61 -12.77 22.16 -3.74
CA GLY A 61 -13.93 21.96 -4.59
C GLY A 61 -13.59 22.20 -6.05
N GLU A 62 -13.94 21.22 -6.87
CA GLU A 62 -14.19 21.36 -8.30
C GLU A 62 -15.27 22.43 -8.54
N THR A 63 -15.16 23.20 -9.62
CA THR A 63 -16.31 23.89 -10.18
C THR A 63 -16.22 23.89 -11.71
N ASN A 64 -17.08 23.09 -12.31
CA ASN A 64 -17.53 23.21 -13.70
C ASN A 64 -18.27 24.55 -13.89
N MET A 65 -17.92 25.31 -14.93
CA MET A 65 -18.81 26.23 -15.66
C MET A 65 -18.20 26.40 -17.07
N ALA A 66 -18.75 25.77 -18.10
CA ALA A 66 -19.88 26.21 -18.91
C ALA A 66 -19.48 27.20 -20.03
N ASP A 67 -19.65 26.69 -21.25
CA ASP A 67 -19.62 27.34 -22.56
C ASP A 67 -20.75 28.38 -22.69
N ALA A 68 -20.42 29.61 -23.07
CA ALA A 68 -21.30 30.55 -23.77
C ALA A 68 -20.50 31.76 -24.27
N SER A 69 -20.27 31.81 -25.59
CA SER A 69 -19.86 33.01 -26.32
C SER A 69 -20.99 34.07 -26.29
N PRO A 70 -20.67 35.38 -26.43
CA PRO A 70 -20.92 35.96 -27.75
C PRO A 70 -19.90 37.01 -28.24
N ARG A 71 -19.55 36.85 -29.52
CA ARG A 71 -19.39 37.85 -30.59
C ARG A 71 -19.23 39.33 -30.21
N THR A 72 -18.14 39.93 -30.70
CA THR A 72 -18.21 41.18 -31.47
C THR A 72 -17.05 41.24 -32.46
N ASP A 73 -17.39 41.12 -33.74
CA ASP A 73 -16.58 41.54 -34.87
C ASP A 73 -16.46 43.07 -34.85
N THR A 74 -15.28 43.62 -35.18
CA THR A 74 -15.22 44.86 -35.98
C THR A 74 -13.83 45.05 -36.57
N SER A 75 -13.83 44.88 -37.89
CA SER A 75 -12.84 45.24 -38.90
C SER A 75 -12.59 46.76 -38.96
N THR A 76 -11.72 47.17 -39.90
CA THR A 76 -11.41 48.50 -40.47
C THR A 76 -10.13 49.11 -39.86
N ASP A 77 -8.95 49.03 -40.48
CA ASP A 77 -8.53 49.41 -41.86
C ASP A 77 -8.53 50.93 -42.11
N ASP A 78 -7.51 51.34 -42.86
CA ASP A 78 -6.91 52.66 -42.93
C ASP A 78 -7.82 53.82 -43.40
N THR A 79 -7.48 55.07 -43.02
CA THR A 79 -7.80 56.23 -43.85
C THR A 79 -6.84 57.40 -43.62
N GLU A 80 -6.38 57.96 -44.73
CA GLU A 80 -5.37 59.01 -44.91
C GLU A 80 -5.89 60.44 -44.64
N ASP A 81 -4.91 61.33 -44.49
CA ASP A 81 -4.86 62.79 -44.66
C ASP A 81 -6.12 63.60 -45.04
N LYS A 82 -6.35 64.70 -44.31
CA LYS A 82 -6.70 66.00 -44.93
C LYS A 82 -6.45 67.21 -44.03
N ASN A 83 -5.56 68.09 -44.46
CA ASN A 83 -5.37 69.47 -43.99
C ASN A 83 -6.66 70.29 -44.02
N GLN A 84 -6.96 71.05 -42.96
CA GLN A 84 -7.54 72.41 -43.04
C GLN A 84 -7.10 73.27 -41.83
N LEU A 85 -6.50 74.43 -42.11
CA LEU A 85 -6.35 75.57 -41.20
C LEU A 85 -7.63 76.44 -41.30
N PRO A 86 -7.98 77.24 -40.28
CA PRO A 86 -7.57 78.65 -40.35
C PRO A 86 -7.15 79.30 -39.01
N GLU A 87 -6.46 80.44 -39.19
CA GLU A 87 -6.06 81.56 -38.32
C GLU A 87 -6.94 81.88 -37.09
N ARG A 88 -6.54 82.66 -36.08
CA ARG A 88 -5.30 83.25 -35.54
C ARG A 88 -5.75 83.82 -34.18
N GLY A 89 -4.98 83.63 -33.12
CA GLY A 89 -5.27 84.17 -31.79
C GLY A 89 -4.04 84.05 -30.91
N GLU A 90 -3.28 85.13 -30.85
CA GLU A 90 -2.00 85.25 -30.16
C GLU A 90 -2.15 85.15 -28.63
N SER A 91 -1.19 84.45 -28.00
CA SER A 91 -0.69 84.60 -26.62
C SER A 91 -0.54 83.26 -25.86
N SER A 92 0.71 82.95 -25.52
CA SER A 92 1.23 81.89 -24.61
C SER A 92 2.02 80.75 -25.26
N ASP A 93 3.07 81.13 -26.00
CA ASP A 93 4.01 80.25 -26.72
C ASP A 93 5.07 79.55 -25.82
N ARG A 94 4.74 79.30 -24.54
CA ARG A 94 5.65 78.59 -23.60
C ARG A 94 5.00 77.43 -22.84
N SER A 95 3.68 77.27 -22.95
CA SER A 95 2.91 76.27 -22.21
C SER A 95 2.42 75.11 -23.09
N LYS A 96 2.14 75.35 -24.37
CA LYS A 96 1.66 74.35 -25.35
C LYS A 96 2.78 73.38 -25.77
N ASP A 97 3.97 73.91 -26.01
CA ASP A 97 5.17 73.16 -26.44
C ASP A 97 5.63 72.13 -25.37
N LYS A 98 5.45 72.44 -24.09
CA LYS A 98 5.71 71.51 -22.97
C LYS A 98 4.69 70.36 -22.88
N SER A 99 3.43 70.63 -23.23
CA SER A 99 2.36 69.62 -23.27
C SER A 99 2.58 68.64 -24.43
N ASP A 100 2.98 69.16 -25.58
CA ASP A 100 3.25 68.36 -26.77
C ASP A 100 4.52 67.52 -26.59
N GLN A 101 5.57 68.09 -25.97
CA GLN A 101 6.78 67.35 -25.61
C GLN A 101 6.51 66.23 -24.58
N LYS A 102 5.62 66.46 -23.60
CA LYS A 102 5.18 65.43 -22.64
C LYS A 102 4.38 64.31 -23.32
N THR A 103 3.53 64.67 -24.27
CA THR A 103 2.71 63.72 -25.05
C THR A 103 3.60 62.86 -25.96
N LEU A 104 4.58 63.46 -26.63
CA LEU A 104 5.58 62.74 -27.44
C LEU A 104 6.42 61.76 -26.62
N ARG A 105 6.85 62.16 -25.40
CA ARG A 105 7.57 61.25 -24.49
C ARG A 105 6.71 60.06 -24.05
N ARG A 106 5.42 60.28 -23.75
CA ARG A 106 4.49 59.20 -23.37
C ARG A 106 4.22 58.23 -24.53
N LEU A 107 4.10 58.75 -25.76
CA LEU A 107 3.97 57.92 -26.97
C LEU A 107 5.23 57.09 -27.23
N ALA A 108 6.43 57.66 -27.04
CA ALA A 108 7.68 56.93 -27.17
C ALA A 108 7.79 55.79 -26.13
N GLN A 109 7.47 56.06 -24.86
CA GLN A 109 7.42 55.05 -23.80
C GLN A 109 6.37 53.97 -24.07
N ASN A 110 5.19 54.33 -24.60
CA ASN A 110 4.17 53.35 -24.95
C ASN A 110 4.62 52.45 -26.12
N ARG A 111 5.28 53.01 -27.14
CA ARG A 111 5.89 52.24 -28.23
C ARG A 111 6.95 51.28 -27.72
N GLU A 112 7.79 51.71 -26.78
CA GLU A 112 8.82 50.86 -26.17
C GLU A 112 8.21 49.77 -25.27
N ALA A 113 7.21 50.12 -24.45
CA ALA A 113 6.47 49.17 -23.62
C ALA A 113 5.74 48.12 -24.47
N ALA A 114 5.15 48.52 -25.59
CA ALA A 114 4.51 47.62 -26.55
C ALA A 114 5.53 46.67 -27.19
N ARG A 115 6.71 47.15 -27.60
CA ARG A 115 7.80 46.30 -28.10
C ARG A 115 8.26 45.29 -27.05
N LYS A 116 8.48 45.73 -25.80
CA LYS A 116 8.90 44.85 -24.69
C LYS A 116 7.82 43.81 -24.34
N SER A 117 6.54 44.21 -24.40
CA SER A 117 5.40 43.30 -24.23
C SER A 117 5.35 42.23 -25.32
N ARG A 118 5.48 42.63 -26.60
CA ARG A 118 5.53 41.70 -27.74
C ARG A 118 6.70 40.72 -27.61
N LEU A 119 7.88 41.21 -27.21
CA LEU A 119 9.05 40.35 -27.04
C LEU A 119 8.86 39.31 -25.94
N ARG A 120 8.29 39.70 -24.79
CA ARG A 120 7.96 38.77 -23.69
C ARG A 120 6.92 37.74 -24.10
N LYS A 121 5.85 38.16 -24.80
CA LYS A 121 4.84 37.24 -25.34
C LYS A 121 5.47 36.25 -26.32
N LYS A 122 6.36 36.72 -27.21
CA LYS A 122 7.08 35.87 -28.16
C LYS A 122 7.95 34.83 -27.45
N ALA A 123 8.71 35.24 -26.43
CA ALA A 123 9.53 34.33 -25.63
C ALA A 123 8.67 33.29 -24.88
N TYR A 124 7.52 33.71 -24.33
CA TYR A 124 6.60 32.80 -23.64
C TYR A 124 5.97 31.78 -24.60
N VAL A 125 5.54 32.20 -25.79
CA VAL A 125 5.03 31.29 -26.82
C VAL A 125 6.10 30.27 -27.24
N GLN A 126 7.34 30.72 -27.45
CA GLN A 126 8.45 29.83 -27.78
C GLN A 126 8.73 28.81 -26.65
N GLN A 127 8.60 29.22 -25.39
CA GLN A 127 8.71 28.31 -24.25
C GLN A 127 7.55 27.31 -24.19
N LEU A 128 6.34 27.72 -24.54
CA LEU A 128 5.20 26.80 -24.63
C LEU A 128 5.39 25.78 -25.76
N GLU A 129 5.91 26.21 -26.92
CA GLU A 129 6.21 25.33 -28.04
C GLU A 129 7.29 24.30 -27.69
N SER A 130 8.37 24.72 -27.02
CA SER A 130 9.42 23.80 -26.56
C SER A 130 8.89 22.83 -25.48
N SER A 131 8.04 23.31 -24.57
CA SER A 131 7.40 22.46 -23.56
C SER A 131 6.45 21.45 -24.19
N ARG A 132 5.68 21.83 -25.22
CA ARG A 132 4.80 20.93 -25.97
C ARG A 132 5.60 19.81 -26.66
N LEU A 133 6.69 20.16 -27.33
CA LEU A 133 7.57 19.17 -27.98
C LEU A 133 8.16 18.18 -26.97
N LYS A 134 8.61 18.69 -25.81
CA LYS A 134 9.12 17.83 -24.73
C LYS A 134 8.04 16.90 -24.17
N LEU A 135 6.81 17.38 -24.01
CA LEU A 135 5.68 16.57 -23.59
C LEU A 135 5.41 15.43 -24.59
N THR A 136 5.35 15.74 -25.88
CA THR A 136 5.16 14.74 -26.94
C THR A 136 6.29 13.71 -26.96
N GLN A 137 7.55 14.12 -26.73
CA GLN A 137 8.66 13.19 -26.62
C GLN A 137 8.52 12.26 -25.41
N LEU A 138 8.17 12.80 -24.24
CA LEU A 138 7.93 12.01 -23.03
C LEU A 138 6.76 11.03 -23.21
N GLU A 139 5.69 11.43 -23.89
CA GLU A 139 4.57 10.55 -24.23
C GLU A 139 5.01 9.39 -25.14
N GLN A 140 5.84 9.67 -26.16
CA GLN A 140 6.39 8.64 -27.03
C GLN A 140 7.34 7.68 -26.29
N GLU A 141 8.18 8.21 -25.40
CA GLU A 141 9.06 7.39 -24.55
C GLU A 141 8.26 6.52 -23.59
N LEU A 142 7.17 7.04 -23.01
CA LEU A 142 6.28 6.30 -22.13
C LEU A 142 5.51 5.21 -22.89
N GLN A 143 5.04 5.49 -24.11
CA GLN A 143 4.45 4.48 -24.99
C GLN A 143 5.46 3.40 -25.39
N ARG A 144 6.71 3.78 -25.70
CA ARG A 144 7.79 2.83 -26.01
C ARG A 144 8.15 1.97 -24.81
N ALA A 145 8.24 2.54 -23.61
CA ALA A 145 8.49 1.79 -22.37
C ALA A 145 7.36 0.80 -22.07
N ARG A 146 6.10 1.17 -22.32
CA ARG A 146 4.95 0.25 -22.23
C ARG A 146 5.03 -0.87 -23.25
N GLN A 147 5.44 -0.59 -24.49
CA GLN A 147 5.61 -1.62 -25.53
C GLN A 147 6.80 -2.55 -25.26
N GLN A 148 7.92 -2.03 -24.74
CA GLN A 148 9.05 -2.84 -24.28
C GLN A 148 8.68 -3.69 -23.07
N GLY A 149 7.82 -3.19 -22.17
CA GLY A 149 7.23 -3.98 -21.09
C GLY A 149 6.33 -5.13 -21.57
N ILE A 150 5.76 -5.04 -22.77
CA ILE A 150 4.97 -6.12 -23.41
C ILE A 150 5.89 -7.16 -24.08
N PHE A 151 7.07 -6.76 -24.57
CA PHE A 151 7.99 -7.66 -25.29
C PHE A 151 8.97 -8.43 -24.40
N ILE A 152 9.18 -8.04 -23.14
CA ILE A 152 10.02 -8.79 -22.19
C ILE A 152 9.34 -10.08 -21.68
N SER A 153 8.08 -10.35 -22.06
CA SER A 153 7.42 -11.63 -21.76
C SER A 153 7.89 -12.80 -22.63
N SER A 154 8.74 -12.59 -23.63
CA SER A 154 9.19 -13.66 -24.53
C SER A 154 10.63 -13.48 -25.01
N THR A 155 11.62 -13.68 -24.13
CA THR A 155 12.89 -14.37 -24.45
C THR A 155 13.79 -14.38 -23.21
N GLY A 156 14.30 -15.56 -22.89
CA GLY A 156 15.10 -15.83 -21.70
C GLY A 156 16.46 -15.11 -21.66
N ASP A 157 17.06 -15.22 -20.47
CA ASP A 157 18.42 -14.83 -20.08
C ASP A 157 18.71 -13.33 -19.88
N GLN A 158 18.34 -12.81 -18.69
CA GLN A 158 19.13 -11.74 -18.07
C GLN A 158 19.02 -11.74 -16.53
N ALA A 159 19.86 -12.55 -15.89
CA ALA A 159 19.85 -12.80 -14.45
C ALA A 159 20.44 -11.69 -13.56
N GLN A 160 20.73 -10.47 -14.03
CA GLN A 160 21.40 -9.45 -13.19
C GLN A 160 20.88 -8.00 -13.28
N SER A 161 19.66 -7.77 -13.77
CA SER A 161 19.03 -6.42 -13.75
C SER A 161 17.57 -6.40 -13.27
N MET A 162 17.19 -7.30 -12.36
CA MET A 162 15.84 -7.36 -11.79
C MET A 162 15.73 -6.80 -10.36
N SER A 163 16.80 -6.21 -9.81
CA SER A 163 16.80 -5.74 -8.42
C SER A 163 15.82 -4.59 -8.14
N GLY A 164 15.37 -3.86 -9.17
CA GLY A 164 14.39 -2.77 -9.03
C GLY A 164 12.94 -3.17 -9.33
N ASN A 165 12.67 -4.41 -9.73
CA ASN A 165 11.38 -4.81 -10.31
C ASN A 165 10.68 -5.95 -9.55
N GLY A 166 11.17 -6.30 -8.36
CA GLY A 166 10.66 -7.43 -7.57
C GLY A 166 9.16 -7.33 -7.26
N ALA A 167 8.66 -6.12 -6.98
CA ALA A 167 7.24 -5.88 -6.73
C ALA A 167 6.37 -6.17 -7.97
N MET A 168 6.75 -5.66 -9.14
CA MET A 168 6.00 -5.91 -10.39
C MET A 168 6.07 -7.38 -10.81
N ALA A 169 7.23 -8.02 -10.64
CA ALA A 169 7.38 -9.45 -10.90
C ALA A 169 6.48 -10.29 -9.97
N PHE A 170 6.42 -9.94 -8.69
CA PHE A 170 5.53 -10.58 -7.74
C PHE A 170 4.05 -10.41 -8.11
N ASP A 171 3.63 -9.21 -8.54
CA ASP A 171 2.22 -8.96 -8.91
C ASP A 171 1.78 -9.84 -10.09
N VAL A 172 2.66 -10.05 -11.07
CA VAL A 172 2.41 -10.94 -12.21
C VAL A 172 2.30 -12.40 -11.76
N GLU A 173 3.24 -12.87 -10.93
CA GLU A 173 3.19 -14.25 -10.42
C GLU A 173 2.01 -14.46 -9.46
N TYR A 174 1.62 -13.46 -8.68
CA TYR A 174 0.44 -13.50 -7.84
C TYR A 174 -0.84 -13.60 -8.67
N ALA A 175 -0.95 -12.85 -9.77
CA ALA A 175 -2.09 -12.94 -10.67
C ALA A 175 -2.22 -14.35 -11.27
N ARG A 176 -1.10 -14.93 -11.73
CA ARG A 176 -1.07 -16.30 -12.26
C ARG A 176 -1.42 -17.34 -11.18
N TRP A 177 -0.88 -17.18 -9.97
CA TRP A 177 -1.25 -18.00 -8.81
C TRP A 177 -2.74 -17.92 -8.51
N LEU A 178 -3.34 -16.72 -8.57
CA LEU A 178 -4.75 -16.51 -8.29
C LEU A 178 -5.66 -17.18 -9.33
N GLU A 179 -5.26 -17.16 -10.60
CA GLU A 179 -5.95 -17.88 -11.68
C GLU A 179 -5.97 -19.39 -11.42
N GLU A 180 -4.81 -19.96 -11.08
CA GLU A 180 -4.67 -21.39 -10.75
C GLU A 180 -5.44 -21.75 -9.47
N HIS A 181 -5.38 -20.91 -8.43
CA HIS A 181 -6.16 -21.08 -7.22
C HIS A 181 -7.67 -21.09 -7.51
N ASN A 182 -8.16 -20.20 -8.40
CA ASN A 182 -9.56 -20.20 -8.82
C ASN A 182 -9.92 -21.49 -9.60
N ARG A 183 -9.01 -21.98 -10.47
CA ARG A 183 -9.19 -23.25 -11.19
C ARG A 183 -9.32 -24.42 -10.21
N GLN A 184 -8.41 -24.55 -9.25
CA GLN A 184 -8.45 -25.59 -8.22
C GLN A 184 -9.67 -25.46 -7.29
N THR A 185 -10.10 -24.24 -6.98
CA THR A 185 -11.34 -24.00 -6.21
C THR A 185 -12.56 -24.56 -6.95
N ASN A 186 -12.61 -24.39 -8.28
CA ASN A 186 -13.71 -24.93 -9.09
C ASN A 186 -13.65 -26.46 -9.20
N GLU A 187 -12.44 -27.02 -9.34
CA GLU A 187 -12.21 -28.48 -9.32
C GLU A 187 -12.66 -29.10 -7.98
N LEU A 188 -12.24 -28.52 -6.86
CA LEU A 188 -12.64 -28.94 -5.51
C LEU A 188 -14.15 -28.86 -5.32
N ARG A 189 -14.78 -27.77 -5.78
CA ARG A 189 -16.24 -27.62 -5.72
C ARG A 189 -16.96 -28.68 -6.55
N ALA A 190 -16.48 -28.96 -7.77
CA ALA A 190 -17.04 -30.00 -8.62
C ALA A 190 -16.93 -31.39 -7.98
N ALA A 191 -15.76 -31.74 -7.43
CA ALA A 191 -15.52 -33.01 -6.74
C ALA A 191 -16.40 -33.18 -5.48
N ILE A 192 -16.61 -32.12 -4.71
CA ILE A 192 -17.54 -32.15 -3.57
C ILE A 192 -18.98 -32.40 -4.05
N ASN A 193 -19.42 -31.71 -5.10
CA ASN A 193 -20.78 -31.81 -5.63
C ASN A 193 -21.07 -33.16 -6.31
N SER A 194 -20.07 -33.75 -6.98
CA SER A 194 -20.16 -35.08 -7.58
C SER A 194 -20.02 -36.22 -6.57
N HIS A 195 -19.83 -35.90 -5.28
CA HIS A 195 -19.59 -36.87 -4.21
C HIS A 195 -18.37 -37.76 -4.50
N ALA A 196 -17.29 -37.15 -4.98
CA ALA A 196 -16.01 -37.81 -5.23
C ALA A 196 -15.56 -38.65 -4.02
N GLY A 197 -14.87 -39.75 -4.34
CA GLY A 197 -14.30 -40.65 -3.34
C GLY A 197 -13.22 -39.98 -2.51
N ASP A 198 -12.96 -40.50 -1.31
CA ASP A 198 -12.01 -39.88 -0.39
C ASP A 198 -10.56 -39.86 -0.91
N ILE A 199 -10.18 -40.81 -1.78
CA ILE A 199 -8.85 -40.84 -2.40
C ILE A 199 -8.70 -39.65 -3.37
N GLU A 200 -9.70 -39.42 -4.23
CA GLU A 200 -9.71 -38.31 -5.17
C GLU A 200 -9.74 -36.96 -4.44
N LEU A 201 -10.60 -36.83 -3.42
CA LEU A 201 -10.62 -35.62 -2.58
C LEU A 201 -9.29 -35.37 -1.88
N ARG A 202 -8.59 -36.43 -1.42
CA ARG A 202 -7.27 -36.28 -0.82
C ARG A 202 -6.28 -35.67 -1.81
N THR A 203 -6.22 -36.20 -3.04
CA THR A 203 -5.33 -35.66 -4.07
C THR A 203 -5.62 -34.17 -4.36
N ILE A 204 -6.90 -33.80 -4.46
CA ILE A 204 -7.27 -32.38 -4.68
C ILE A 204 -6.89 -31.51 -3.48
N VAL A 205 -7.14 -31.98 -2.25
CA VAL A 205 -6.75 -31.29 -1.01
C VAL A 205 -5.23 -31.10 -0.92
N ASP A 206 -4.45 -32.11 -1.26
CA ASP A 206 -2.99 -32.05 -1.23
C ASP A 206 -2.46 -31.06 -2.28
N ASN A 207 -3.03 -31.04 -3.48
CA ASN A 207 -2.71 -30.05 -4.52
C ASN A 207 -3.06 -28.62 -4.07
N PHE A 208 -4.17 -28.44 -3.36
CA PHE A 208 -4.59 -27.16 -2.80
C PHE A 208 -3.62 -26.67 -1.72
N MET A 209 -3.11 -27.57 -0.89
CA MET A 209 -2.09 -27.24 0.11
C MET A 209 -0.76 -26.85 -0.54
N ALA A 210 -0.37 -27.52 -1.62
CA ALA A 210 0.81 -27.12 -2.40
C ALA A 210 0.67 -25.69 -2.97
N GLN A 211 -0.53 -25.27 -3.38
CA GLN A 211 -0.78 -23.88 -3.79
C GLN A 211 -0.56 -22.87 -2.66
N PHE A 212 -0.95 -23.19 -1.42
CA PHE A 212 -0.64 -22.33 -0.27
C PHE A 212 0.87 -22.24 -0.03
N ASP A 213 1.59 -23.35 -0.13
CA ASP A 213 3.04 -23.36 0.00
C ASP A 213 3.72 -22.49 -1.07
N ASP A 214 3.21 -22.53 -2.30
CA ASP A 214 3.70 -21.70 -3.39
C ASP A 214 3.52 -20.21 -3.15
N ILE A 215 2.36 -19.75 -2.66
CA ILE A 215 2.18 -18.31 -2.40
C ILE A 215 3.07 -17.83 -1.25
N PHE A 216 3.27 -18.63 -0.19
CA PHE A 216 4.20 -18.27 0.88
C PHE A 216 5.64 -18.21 0.38
N ARG A 217 6.05 -19.13 -0.50
CA ARG A 217 7.36 -19.10 -1.15
C ARG A 217 7.52 -17.86 -2.04
N LEU A 218 6.54 -17.54 -2.88
CA LEU A 218 6.56 -16.35 -3.74
C LEU A 218 6.67 -15.07 -2.91
N LYS A 219 5.88 -14.96 -1.83
CA LYS A 219 5.96 -13.83 -0.88
C LYS A 219 7.33 -13.75 -0.22
N GLY A 220 7.91 -14.87 0.20
CA GLY A 220 9.25 -14.91 0.78
C GLY A 220 10.35 -14.43 -0.17
N ILE A 221 10.25 -14.75 -1.47
CA ILE A 221 11.16 -14.23 -2.50
C ILE A 221 10.94 -12.72 -2.68
N ALA A 222 9.69 -12.29 -2.82
CA ALA A 222 9.35 -10.88 -3.03
C ALA A 222 9.73 -10.00 -1.83
N ALA A 223 9.59 -10.50 -0.60
CA ALA A 223 9.94 -9.78 0.62
C ALA A 223 11.42 -9.44 0.73
N LYS A 224 12.30 -10.28 0.16
CA LYS A 224 13.75 -10.01 0.10
C LYS A 224 14.08 -8.86 -0.84
N ALA A 225 13.25 -8.63 -1.85
CA ALA A 225 13.40 -7.52 -2.79
C ALA A 225 12.70 -6.25 -2.28
N ASP A 226 11.46 -6.39 -1.81
CA ASP A 226 10.63 -5.31 -1.27
C ASP A 226 9.61 -5.84 -0.26
N VAL A 227 9.98 -5.81 1.03
CA VAL A 227 9.10 -6.21 2.13
C VAL A 227 7.91 -5.26 2.30
N PHE A 228 8.05 -3.98 1.94
CA PHE A 228 6.98 -3.00 2.09
C PHE A 228 5.85 -3.25 1.09
N HIS A 229 6.16 -3.68 -0.14
CA HIS A 229 5.15 -4.10 -1.11
C HIS A 229 4.24 -5.21 -0.55
N ILE A 230 4.84 -6.20 0.11
CA ILE A 230 4.09 -7.32 0.69
C ILE A 230 3.29 -6.90 1.93
N LEU A 231 3.91 -6.16 2.85
CA LEU A 231 3.28 -5.72 4.09
C LEU A 231 2.15 -4.71 3.87
N SER A 232 2.30 -3.80 2.91
CA SER A 232 1.25 -2.83 2.54
C SER A 232 0.05 -3.47 1.84
N GLY A 233 0.19 -4.71 1.35
CA GLY A 233 -0.88 -5.41 0.65
C GLY A 233 -1.18 -4.83 -0.73
N MET A 234 -0.24 -4.13 -1.36
CA MET A 234 -0.44 -3.49 -2.67
C MET A 234 -0.88 -4.47 -3.78
N TRP A 235 -0.49 -5.73 -3.63
CA TRP A 235 -0.87 -6.88 -4.45
C TRP A 235 -2.30 -7.40 -4.22
N LYS A 236 -3.01 -6.93 -3.18
CA LYS A 236 -4.40 -7.29 -2.86
C LYS A 236 -5.40 -6.19 -3.20
N THR A 237 -6.68 -6.56 -3.33
CA THR A 237 -7.76 -5.59 -3.48
C THR A 237 -7.98 -4.79 -2.20
N PRO A 238 -8.46 -3.52 -2.27
CA PRO A 238 -8.72 -2.70 -1.08
C PRO A 238 -9.55 -3.38 0.01
N ALA A 239 -10.61 -4.12 -0.36
CA ALA A 239 -11.45 -4.81 0.63
C ALA A 239 -10.70 -5.95 1.34
N GLU A 240 -9.83 -6.67 0.64
CA GLU A 240 -8.98 -7.70 1.27
C GLU A 240 -7.98 -7.09 2.25
N ARG A 241 -7.41 -5.92 1.93
CA ARG A 241 -6.42 -5.24 2.77
C ARG A 241 -6.96 -4.89 4.16
N CYS A 242 -8.27 -4.65 4.29
CA CYS A 242 -8.92 -4.39 5.57
C CYS A 242 -8.79 -5.56 6.58
N PHE A 243 -8.53 -6.78 6.09
CA PHE A 243 -8.42 -7.99 6.92
C PHE A 243 -6.98 -8.55 6.94
N MET A 244 -6.01 -7.77 6.47
CA MET A 244 -4.62 -8.17 6.49
C MET A 244 -3.97 -7.93 7.86
N TRP A 245 -3.07 -8.84 8.21
CA TRP A 245 -2.20 -8.83 9.38
C TRP A 245 -0.84 -9.38 8.94
N ILE A 246 0.25 -8.63 9.09
CA ILE A 246 1.62 -9.05 8.71
C ILE A 246 1.64 -9.82 7.36
N GLY A 247 1.25 -9.11 6.28
CA GLY A 247 1.28 -9.60 4.91
C GLY A 247 0.27 -10.71 4.55
N GLY A 248 -0.72 -11.03 5.38
CA GLY A 248 -1.73 -12.06 5.04
C GLY A 248 -2.91 -12.07 6.02
N PHE A 249 -3.65 -13.17 6.11
CA PHE A 249 -4.79 -13.29 7.05
C PHE A 249 -4.34 -13.66 8.48
N ARG A 250 -5.20 -13.46 9.48
CA ARG A 250 -5.04 -14.06 10.81
C ARG A 250 -5.62 -15.48 10.80
N SER A 251 -4.82 -16.45 11.23
CA SER A 251 -5.21 -17.86 11.25
C SER A 251 -6.30 -18.13 12.30
N SER A 252 -6.23 -17.47 13.46
CA SER A 252 -7.25 -17.59 14.51
C SER A 252 -8.64 -17.15 14.04
N GLU A 253 -8.71 -16.02 13.33
CA GLU A 253 -9.95 -15.49 12.75
C GLU A 253 -10.45 -16.37 11.60
N LEU A 254 -9.54 -16.92 10.80
CA LEU A 254 -9.92 -17.88 9.76
C LEU A 254 -10.55 -19.15 10.36
N LEU A 255 -9.95 -19.71 11.42
CA LEU A 255 -10.50 -20.87 12.11
C LEU A 255 -11.89 -20.57 12.71
N LYS A 256 -12.05 -19.39 13.31
CA LYS A 256 -13.33 -18.92 13.85
C LYS A 256 -14.44 -18.90 12.80
N LEU A 257 -14.13 -18.42 11.60
CA LEU A 257 -15.05 -18.38 10.46
C LEU A 257 -15.44 -19.77 9.94
N LEU A 258 -14.58 -20.77 10.14
CA LEU A 258 -14.79 -22.13 9.62
C LEU A 258 -15.62 -23.01 10.54
N VAL A 259 -15.52 -22.83 11.86
CA VAL A 259 -16.28 -23.66 12.83
C VAL A 259 -17.78 -23.67 12.52
N SER A 260 -18.36 -22.54 12.15
CA SER A 260 -19.79 -22.43 11.81
C SER A 260 -20.17 -23.00 10.44
N GLN A 261 -19.19 -23.30 9.57
CA GLN A 261 -19.44 -23.75 8.20
C GLN A 261 -19.20 -25.26 7.98
N LEU A 262 -18.59 -25.94 8.96
CA LEU A 262 -18.10 -27.31 8.81
C LEU A 262 -18.97 -28.39 9.47
N GLU A 263 -20.20 -28.08 9.87
CA GLU A 263 -21.08 -29.05 10.51
C GLU A 263 -21.40 -30.26 9.58
N PRO A 264 -21.35 -31.51 10.09
CA PRO A 264 -21.06 -31.90 11.47
C PRO A 264 -19.55 -32.07 11.78
N LEU A 265 -19.12 -31.56 12.94
CA LEU A 265 -17.81 -31.82 13.56
C LEU A 265 -18.01 -32.64 14.84
N THR A 266 -17.08 -33.57 15.13
CA THR A 266 -17.12 -34.28 16.42
C THR A 266 -16.67 -33.35 17.56
N GLU A 267 -17.04 -33.67 18.80
CA GLU A 267 -16.59 -32.91 19.97
C GLU A 267 -15.07 -32.86 20.08
N GLN A 268 -14.39 -33.97 19.78
CA GLN A 268 -12.93 -34.03 19.73
C GLN A 268 -12.35 -33.10 18.65
N GLN A 269 -12.98 -33.03 17.47
CA GLN A 269 -12.55 -32.12 16.40
C GLN A 269 -12.77 -30.66 16.77
N LEU A 270 -13.92 -30.32 17.36
CA LEU A 270 -14.22 -28.98 17.85
C LEU A 270 -13.19 -28.53 18.90
N MET A 271 -12.93 -29.37 19.91
CA MET A 271 -11.90 -29.09 20.91
C MET A 271 -10.51 -28.92 20.28
N GLY A 272 -10.17 -29.75 19.28
CA GLY A 272 -8.93 -29.62 18.52
C GLY A 272 -8.82 -28.27 17.79
N ILE A 273 -9.89 -27.82 17.14
CA ILE A 273 -9.93 -26.55 16.42
C ILE A 273 -9.85 -25.37 17.40
N TYR A 274 -10.55 -25.41 18.53
CA TYR A 274 -10.48 -24.34 19.54
C TYR A 274 -9.07 -24.22 20.15
N ASN A 275 -8.43 -25.35 20.46
CA ASN A 275 -7.04 -25.34 20.95
C ASN A 275 -6.09 -24.77 19.89
N LEU A 276 -6.26 -25.14 18.63
CA LEU A 276 -5.46 -24.62 17.52
C LEU A 276 -5.70 -23.12 17.29
N GLN A 277 -6.95 -22.66 17.44
CA GLN A 277 -7.30 -21.26 17.36
C GLN A 277 -6.62 -20.46 18.47
N GLN A 278 -6.69 -20.94 19.71
CA GLN A 278 -6.09 -20.29 20.87
C GLN A 278 -4.56 -20.22 20.74
N SER A 279 -3.90 -21.32 20.36
CA SER A 279 -2.45 -21.32 20.17
C SER A 279 -2.01 -20.43 19.01
N SER A 280 -2.78 -20.42 17.91
CA SER A 280 -2.53 -19.50 16.79
C SER A 280 -2.66 -18.06 17.26
N GLN A 281 -3.72 -17.70 17.98
CA GLN A 281 -3.92 -16.34 18.50
C GLN A 281 -2.76 -15.89 19.39
N GLN A 282 -2.27 -16.73 20.30
CA GLN A 282 -1.13 -16.41 21.16
C GLN A 282 0.14 -16.11 20.35
N ALA A 283 0.41 -16.91 19.32
CA ALA A 283 1.55 -16.69 18.42
C ALA A 283 1.39 -15.40 17.60
N GLU A 284 0.17 -15.11 17.13
CA GLU A 284 -0.14 -13.87 16.43
C GLU A 284 0.02 -12.64 17.32
N ASP A 285 -0.40 -12.72 18.59
CA ASP A 285 -0.26 -11.62 19.56
C ASP A 285 1.20 -11.37 19.89
N ALA A 286 2.01 -12.42 20.08
CA ALA A 286 3.44 -12.29 20.28
C ALA A 286 4.16 -11.64 19.08
N LEU A 287 3.80 -12.03 17.85
CA LEU A 287 4.34 -11.42 16.63
C LEU A 287 3.89 -9.95 16.48
N SER A 288 2.63 -9.64 16.82
CA SER A 288 2.11 -8.27 16.79
C SER A 288 2.86 -7.38 17.78
N GLN A 289 3.05 -7.83 19.02
CA GLN A 289 3.82 -7.12 20.04
C GLN A 289 5.27 -6.88 19.62
N GLY A 290 5.90 -7.88 18.98
CA GLY A 290 7.26 -7.72 18.44
C GLY A 290 7.32 -6.67 17.31
N MET A 291 6.31 -6.62 16.44
CA MET A 291 6.20 -5.61 15.38
C MET A 291 5.99 -4.21 15.98
N ASP A 292 5.14 -4.08 16.99
CA ASP A 292 4.89 -2.80 17.68
C ASP A 292 6.16 -2.29 18.37
N ALA A 293 6.90 -3.18 19.05
CA ALA A 293 8.19 -2.85 19.66
C ALA A 293 9.23 -2.41 18.61
N LEU A 294 9.25 -3.06 17.44
CA LEU A 294 10.10 -2.66 16.33
C LEU A 294 9.75 -1.26 15.83
N GLN A 295 8.46 -0.97 15.62
CA GLN A 295 7.98 0.34 15.15
C GLN A 295 8.28 1.44 16.16
N GLN A 296 8.07 1.17 17.46
CA GLN A 296 8.41 2.10 18.54
C GLN A 296 9.91 2.40 18.55
N SER A 297 10.75 1.36 18.45
CA SER A 297 12.20 1.52 18.44
C SER A 297 12.72 2.22 17.18
N LEU A 298 12.05 2.04 16.03
CA LEU A 298 12.31 2.80 14.81
C LEU A 298 11.96 4.27 14.99
N SER A 299 10.78 4.57 15.56
CA SER A 299 10.34 5.93 15.86
C SER A 299 11.32 6.66 16.77
N GLU A 300 11.75 6.03 17.87
CA GLU A 300 12.76 6.58 18.78
C GLU A 300 14.09 6.84 18.07
N THR A 301 14.52 5.90 17.21
CA THR A 301 15.74 6.08 16.42
C THR A 301 15.63 7.31 15.52
N LEU A 302 14.48 7.57 14.90
CA LEU A 302 14.25 8.72 14.02
C LEU A 302 14.03 10.04 14.79
N ALA A 303 13.44 9.99 15.99
CA ALA A 303 13.18 11.15 16.83
C ALA A 303 14.45 11.69 17.54
N ASN A 304 15.43 10.83 17.82
CA ASN A 304 16.66 11.20 18.53
C ASN A 304 17.65 12.05 17.68
N GLY A 305 17.28 12.43 16.45
CA GLY A 305 18.01 13.38 15.63
C GLY A 305 17.70 14.82 16.06
N SER A 306 18.56 15.41 16.89
CA SER A 306 18.35 16.75 17.47
C SER A 306 18.18 17.87 16.41
N PRO A 307 17.27 18.85 16.62
CA PRO A 307 17.17 20.06 15.80
C PRO A 307 18.27 21.10 16.04
N ASN A 308 19.17 20.89 17.02
CA ASN A 308 19.94 21.99 17.65
C ASN A 308 21.44 22.02 17.33
N SER A 309 21.86 21.60 16.14
CA SER A 309 23.25 21.79 15.71
C SER A 309 23.38 22.95 14.74
N SER A 310 23.18 24.14 15.30
CA SER A 310 23.78 25.36 14.81
C SER A 310 25.31 25.24 14.91
N GLY A 311 25.95 24.64 13.90
CA GLY A 311 27.40 24.63 13.77
C GLY A 311 27.98 23.38 13.11
N SER A 312 28.44 23.55 11.87
CA SER A 312 29.57 22.85 11.24
C SER A 312 29.58 21.31 11.23
N SER A 313 29.34 20.72 10.03
CA SER A 313 29.87 19.43 9.52
C SER A 313 29.63 18.11 10.30
N GLY A 314 29.33 18.12 11.60
CA GLY A 314 29.05 16.94 12.43
C GLY A 314 27.64 16.37 12.27
N ASN A 315 26.76 17.07 11.53
CA ASN A 315 25.37 16.67 11.32
C ASN A 315 25.19 15.49 10.39
N VAL A 316 25.94 15.46 9.28
CA VAL A 316 25.72 14.46 8.23
C VAL A 316 26.13 13.08 8.72
N ALA A 317 27.25 12.97 9.45
CA ALA A 317 27.70 11.71 10.03
C ALA A 317 26.70 11.16 11.07
N ASN A 318 26.16 12.02 11.95
CA ASN A 318 25.16 11.63 12.93
C ASN A 318 23.84 11.19 12.27
N TYR A 319 23.35 11.97 11.30
CA TYR A 319 22.16 11.62 10.52
C TYR A 319 22.36 10.31 9.74
N MET A 320 23.50 10.13 9.08
CA MET A 320 23.83 8.89 8.37
C MET A 320 23.86 7.69 9.31
N GLY A 321 24.47 7.82 10.50
CA GLY A 321 24.46 6.77 11.52
C GLY A 321 23.05 6.43 11.99
N GLN A 322 22.21 7.46 12.22
CA GLN A 322 20.81 7.31 12.58
C GLN A 322 20.00 6.59 11.50
N MET A 323 20.16 6.98 10.23
CA MET A 323 19.51 6.32 9.10
C MET A 323 20.02 4.89 8.91
N ALA A 324 21.31 4.63 9.11
CA ALA A 324 21.86 3.27 9.06
C ALA A 324 21.25 2.36 10.14
N MET A 325 21.08 2.87 11.36
CA MET A 325 20.38 2.15 12.44
C MET A 325 18.90 1.90 12.09
N ALA A 326 18.20 2.91 11.57
CA ALA A 326 16.82 2.78 11.13
C ALA A 326 16.67 1.74 10.00
N MET A 327 17.56 1.77 9.01
CA MET A 327 17.64 0.78 7.93
C MET A 327 17.88 -0.63 8.46
N GLY A 328 18.79 -0.79 9.43
CA GLY A 328 19.03 -2.08 10.10
C GLY A 328 17.77 -2.63 10.78
N LYS A 329 16.98 -1.77 11.43
CA LYS A 329 15.68 -2.13 12.03
C LYS A 329 14.66 -2.54 10.97
N LEU A 330 14.55 -1.78 9.87
CA LEU A 330 13.67 -2.11 8.75
C LEU A 330 14.03 -3.48 8.12
N GLY A 331 15.31 -3.85 8.12
CA GLY A 331 15.76 -5.17 7.67
C GLY A 331 15.18 -6.35 8.46
N THR A 332 14.65 -6.13 9.67
CA THR A 332 14.01 -7.19 10.49
C THR A 332 12.57 -7.51 10.04
N LEU A 333 11.94 -6.65 9.23
CA LEU A 333 10.56 -6.82 8.77
C LEU A 333 10.35 -8.12 7.98
N GLU A 334 11.33 -8.54 7.17
CA GLU A 334 11.29 -9.81 6.44
C GLU A 334 11.11 -10.99 7.41
N GLY A 335 11.81 -10.95 8.56
CA GLY A 335 11.74 -11.97 9.58
C GLY A 335 10.35 -12.10 10.21
N PHE A 336 9.65 -10.99 10.43
CA PHE A 336 8.27 -11.00 10.92
C PHE A 336 7.30 -11.59 9.89
N LEU A 337 7.43 -11.17 8.63
CA LEU A 337 6.60 -11.70 7.54
C LEU A 337 6.78 -13.21 7.37
N ARG A 338 8.02 -13.69 7.39
CA ARG A 338 8.33 -15.12 7.30
C ARG A 338 7.74 -15.92 8.47
N GLN A 339 7.85 -15.40 9.70
CA GLN A 339 7.24 -16.05 10.87
C GLN A 339 5.72 -16.09 10.78
N ALA A 340 5.08 -15.02 10.33
CA ALA A 340 3.63 -14.98 10.14
C ALA A 340 3.16 -15.96 9.06
N ASP A 341 3.88 -16.08 7.94
CA ASP A 341 3.56 -17.05 6.89
C ASP A 341 3.78 -18.50 7.34
N ASN A 342 4.85 -18.78 8.09
CA ASN A 342 5.07 -20.10 8.70
C ASN A 342 3.92 -20.46 9.66
N LEU A 343 3.45 -19.51 10.47
CA LEU A 343 2.32 -19.73 11.37
C LEU A 343 1.06 -20.10 10.57
N ARG A 344 0.75 -19.38 9.48
CA ARG A 344 -0.39 -19.69 8.60
C ARG A 344 -0.30 -21.09 8.02
N GLN A 345 0.87 -21.44 7.48
CA GLN A 345 1.10 -22.75 6.89
C GLN A 345 0.91 -23.87 7.93
N GLN A 346 1.50 -23.73 9.11
CA GLN A 346 1.37 -24.70 10.20
C GLN A 346 -0.07 -24.82 10.69
N THR A 347 -0.79 -23.70 10.86
CA THR A 347 -2.18 -23.73 11.28
C THR A 347 -3.07 -24.43 10.26
N LEU A 348 -2.89 -24.17 8.95
CA LEU A 348 -3.63 -24.86 7.90
C LEU A 348 -3.36 -26.37 7.93
N GLN A 349 -2.08 -26.77 7.98
CA GLN A 349 -1.70 -28.19 8.05
C GLN A 349 -2.29 -28.87 9.29
N GLN A 350 -2.23 -28.23 10.46
CA GLN A 350 -2.76 -28.80 11.69
C GLN A 350 -4.29 -28.88 11.68
N MET A 351 -4.97 -27.90 11.09
CA MET A 351 -6.42 -27.96 10.86
C MET A 351 -6.78 -29.18 10.01
N LEU A 352 -6.09 -29.40 8.89
CA LEU A 352 -6.37 -30.55 8.02
C LEU A 352 -6.07 -31.90 8.67
N ARG A 353 -5.18 -31.95 9.67
CA ARG A 353 -4.92 -33.16 10.49
C ARG A 353 -6.05 -33.46 11.49
N ILE A 354 -6.74 -32.43 11.98
CA ILE A 354 -7.89 -32.58 12.87
C ILE A 354 -9.12 -33.05 12.08
N LEU A 355 -9.25 -32.56 10.85
CA LEU A 355 -10.39 -32.83 9.97
C LEU A 355 -10.26 -34.14 9.18
N THR A 356 -11.39 -34.73 8.83
CA THR A 356 -11.45 -35.80 7.81
C THR A 356 -11.18 -35.22 6.42
N THR A 357 -10.87 -36.06 5.42
CA THR A 357 -10.63 -35.60 4.04
C THR A 357 -11.75 -34.72 3.50
N ARG A 358 -13.00 -35.13 3.74
CA ARG A 358 -14.18 -34.43 3.25
C ARG A 358 -14.42 -33.12 3.97
N GLN A 359 -14.17 -33.07 5.28
CA GLN A 359 -14.21 -31.82 6.04
C GLN A 359 -13.09 -30.88 5.60
N SER A 360 -11.87 -31.38 5.36
CA SER A 360 -10.74 -30.63 4.81
C SER A 360 -11.08 -30.00 3.45
N ALA A 361 -11.67 -30.78 2.55
CA ALA A 361 -12.15 -30.29 1.25
C ALA A 361 -13.16 -29.15 1.41
N ARG A 362 -14.16 -29.31 2.30
CA ARG A 362 -15.14 -28.25 2.59
C ARG A 362 -14.51 -27.02 3.24
N ALA A 363 -13.53 -27.20 4.13
CA ALA A 363 -12.83 -26.11 4.79
C ALA A 363 -12.06 -25.25 3.79
N LEU A 364 -11.27 -25.89 2.92
CA LEU A 364 -10.51 -25.19 1.88
C LEU A 364 -11.43 -24.46 0.89
N LEU A 365 -12.56 -25.07 0.53
CA LEU A 365 -13.57 -24.41 -0.30
C LEU A 365 -14.16 -23.18 0.41
N ALA A 366 -14.52 -23.28 1.70
CA ALA A 366 -15.05 -22.17 2.49
C ALA A 366 -14.04 -21.01 2.64
N ILE A 367 -12.75 -21.33 2.85
CA ILE A 367 -11.64 -20.35 2.86
C ILE A 367 -11.59 -19.61 1.51
N SER A 368 -11.64 -20.36 0.42
CA SER A 368 -11.55 -19.82 -0.94
C SER A 368 -12.73 -18.92 -1.30
N ASP A 369 -13.94 -19.34 -0.91
CA ASP A 369 -15.16 -18.56 -1.10
C ASP A 369 -15.14 -17.28 -0.29
N TYR A 370 -14.62 -17.31 0.95
CA TYR A 370 -14.46 -16.12 1.78
C TYR A 370 -13.58 -15.07 1.10
N PHE A 371 -12.36 -15.43 0.65
CA PHE A 371 -11.48 -14.48 -0.04
C PHE A 371 -12.03 -14.03 -1.40
N SER A 372 -12.74 -14.91 -2.12
CA SER A 372 -13.41 -14.56 -3.37
C SER A 372 -14.51 -13.51 -3.15
N ARG A 373 -15.28 -13.63 -2.05
CA ARG A 373 -16.29 -12.64 -1.67
C ARG A 373 -15.68 -11.28 -1.32
N LEU A 374 -14.53 -11.24 -0.65
CA LEU A 374 -13.81 -9.98 -0.40
C LEU A 374 -13.38 -9.30 -1.71
N ARG A 375 -12.85 -10.07 -2.66
CA ARG A 375 -12.50 -9.55 -4.01
C ARG A 375 -13.72 -9.05 -4.78
N ALA A 376 -14.82 -9.79 -4.74
CA ALA A 376 -16.08 -9.39 -5.35
C ALA A 376 -16.63 -8.09 -4.73
N LEU A 377 -16.59 -7.98 -3.39
CA LEU A 377 -16.99 -6.77 -2.67
C LEU A 377 -16.16 -5.56 -3.10
N SER A 378 -14.85 -5.71 -3.25
CA SER A 378 -14.00 -4.63 -3.76
C SER A 378 -14.40 -4.19 -5.17
N SER A 379 -14.76 -5.15 -6.03
CA SER A 379 -15.17 -4.86 -7.41
C SER A 379 -16.51 -4.12 -7.45
N LEU A 380 -17.48 -4.57 -6.67
CA LEU A 380 -18.79 -3.90 -6.51
C LEU A 380 -18.64 -2.49 -5.94
N TRP A 381 -17.76 -2.31 -4.95
CA TRP A 381 -17.46 -1.01 -4.38
C TRP A 381 -16.93 -0.06 -5.46
N LEU A 382 -15.98 -0.50 -6.30
CA LEU A 382 -15.42 0.33 -7.36
C LEU A 382 -16.44 0.68 -8.46
N ALA A 383 -17.41 -0.21 -8.72
CA ALA A 383 -18.44 -0.03 -9.75
C ALA A 383 -19.64 0.82 -9.30
N ARG A 384 -19.71 1.25 -8.02
CA ARG A 384 -20.83 2.04 -7.51
C ARG A 384 -20.95 3.39 -8.25
N PRO A 385 -22.17 3.92 -8.47
CA PRO A 385 -22.35 5.27 -8.99
C PRO A 385 -21.63 6.29 -8.11
N ARG A 386 -20.92 7.23 -8.73
CA ARG A 386 -20.36 8.41 -8.03
C ARG A 386 -21.35 9.55 -8.25
N GLU A 387 -21.81 10.15 -7.15
CA GLU A 387 -22.64 11.36 -7.15
C GLU A 387 -21.84 12.59 -7.56
#